data_AF-A0A5D0MKQ8-F1
#
_entry.id   AF-A0A5D0MKQ8-F1
#
_cell.length_a   1.000
_cell.length_b   1.000
_cell.length_c   1.000
_cell.angle_alpha   90.00
_cell.angle_beta   90.00
_cell.angle_gamma   90.00
#
_symmetry.space_group_name_H-M   'P 1'
#
loop_
_entity.id
_entity.type
_entity.pdbx_description
1 polymer ?
#
loop_
_entity_poly.entity_id
_entity_poly.type
_entity_poly.pdbx_seq_one_letter_code
_entity_poly.pdbx_strand_id
1 'polypeptide(L)'
;MIDCFIITKSFMPFLEIWIRKIWKSFCPPQKTFEIEGKKFALMHGWGSPKNLHKKIEKKFENYKWDILIFGHTHSAAAIEKDNKLILNPGSPTEKRFAKKNTYIKLILDKNKVNYELVEI
;
A
#
# COMPACT_ATOMS: atom_id res chain seq x y z
N MET A 1 13.06 6.64 -3.06
CA MET A 1 11.76 6.89 -3.71
C MET A 1 10.67 6.65 -2.70
N ILE A 2 9.72 7.58 -2.59
CA ILE A 2 8.65 7.56 -1.59
C ILE A 2 7.35 7.20 -2.32
N ASP A 3 6.86 5.98 -2.11
CA ASP A 3 5.55 5.53 -2.57
C ASP A 3 4.57 5.97 -1.48
N CYS A 4 3.79 7.01 -1.75
CA CYS A 4 2.82 7.53 -0.79
C CYS A 4 1.48 6.81 -0.98
N PHE A 5 0.84 6.42 0.13
CA PHE A 5 -0.58 6.06 0.15
C PHE A 5 -1.30 6.92 1.19
N ILE A 6 -2.59 7.18 0.98
CA ILE A 6 -3.41 7.97 1.90
C ILE A 6 -4.51 7.05 2.42
N ILE A 7 -4.59 6.88 3.74
CA ILE A 7 -5.69 6.15 4.38
C ILE A 7 -6.63 7.19 4.97
N THR A 8 -7.87 7.23 4.49
CA THR A 8 -8.92 8.14 4.95
C THR A 8 -10.04 7.36 5.63
N LYS A 9 -10.60 7.91 6.70
CA LYS A 9 -11.81 7.37 7.34
C LYS A 9 -13.03 8.01 6.69
N SER A 10 -14.06 7.23 6.37
CA SER A 10 -15.30 7.69 5.70
C SER A 10 -16.05 8.79 6.45
N PHE A 11 -15.71 9.05 7.72
CA PHE A 11 -16.43 9.96 8.62
C PHE A 11 -15.54 11.03 9.29
N MET A 12 -14.30 11.25 8.82
CA MET A 12 -13.45 12.34 9.33
C MET A 12 -12.71 13.05 8.18
N PRO A 13 -12.81 14.39 8.05
CA PRO A 13 -12.12 15.14 7.00
C PRO A 13 -10.60 15.27 7.22
N PHE A 14 -10.09 14.88 8.39
CA PHE A 14 -8.67 14.94 8.73
C PHE A 14 -8.17 13.56 9.16
N LEU A 15 -7.76 12.74 8.21
CA LEU A 15 -6.84 11.63 8.49
C LEU A 15 -5.77 11.62 7.39
N GLU A 16 -4.74 12.47 7.56
CA GLU A 16 -3.51 12.38 6.79
C GLU A 16 -2.61 11.31 7.41
N ILE A 17 -2.56 10.11 6.82
CA ILE A 17 -1.57 9.10 7.21
C ILE A 17 -0.27 9.33 6.42
N TRP A 18 0.72 9.87 7.11
CA TRP A 18 2.06 10.19 6.61
C TRP A 18 2.99 8.96 6.56
N ILE A 19 3.05 8.24 5.44
CA ILE A 19 4.09 7.20 5.21
C ILE A 19 5.49 7.80 5.03
N ARG A 20 5.57 9.09 4.65
CA ARG A 20 6.82 9.86 4.58
C ARG A 20 7.65 9.82 5.87
N LYS A 21 7.03 9.74 7.05
CA LYS A 21 7.74 9.77 8.34
C LYS A 21 8.23 8.38 8.77
N ILE A 22 7.57 7.31 8.30
CA ILE A 22 7.96 5.91 8.59
C ILE A 22 9.18 5.50 7.75
N TRP A 23 9.30 5.99 6.51
CA TRP A 23 10.39 5.60 5.60
C TRP A 23 11.73 6.32 5.79
N LYS A 24 11.76 7.45 6.52
CA LYS A 24 12.95 8.33 6.52
C LYS A 24 14.03 8.03 7.55
N SER A 25 13.76 7.25 8.62
CA SER A 25 14.74 7.12 9.72
C SER A 25 15.15 5.71 10.11
N PHE A 26 14.31 4.68 9.98
CA PHE A 26 14.68 3.30 10.26
C PHE A 26 13.54 2.45 9.66
N CYS A 27 13.65 2.06 8.39
CA CYS A 27 12.59 1.29 7.77
C CYS A 27 12.84 -0.20 8.09
N PRO A 28 12.04 -0.84 8.96
CA PRO A 28 12.09 -2.29 9.01
C PRO A 28 11.73 -2.82 7.61
N PRO A 29 12.38 -3.90 7.16
CA PRO A 29 12.18 -4.46 5.81
C PRO A 29 10.72 -4.83 5.55
N GLN A 30 9.95 -5.08 6.61
CA GLN A 30 8.52 -5.34 6.60
C GLN A 30 7.89 -4.76 7.87
N LYS A 31 6.62 -4.37 7.81
CA LYS A 31 5.84 -3.89 8.96
C LYS A 31 4.42 -4.43 8.90
N THR A 32 3.87 -4.82 10.04
CA THR A 32 2.44 -5.13 10.18
C THR A 32 1.81 -4.21 11.21
N PHE A 33 0.55 -3.85 11.02
CA PHE A 33 -0.23 -3.00 11.93
C PHE A 33 -1.73 -3.22 11.72
N GLU A 34 -2.58 -2.69 12.60
CA GLU A 34 -4.03 -2.84 12.52
C GLU A 34 -4.71 -1.47 12.55
N ILE A 35 -5.69 -1.24 11.67
CA ILE A 35 -6.53 -0.04 11.65
C ILE A 35 -7.98 -0.49 11.45
N GLU A 36 -8.89 -0.05 12.33
CA GLU A 36 -10.34 -0.36 12.24
C GLU A 36 -10.62 -1.88 12.09
N GLY A 37 -9.87 -2.72 12.81
CA GLY A 37 -10.02 -4.18 12.76
C GLY A 37 -9.44 -4.86 11.51
N LYS A 38 -8.78 -4.10 10.61
CA LYS A 38 -8.12 -4.60 9.41
C LYS A 38 -6.62 -4.67 9.60
N LYS A 39 -6.04 -5.83 9.28
CA LYS A 39 -4.61 -6.11 9.43
C LYS A 39 -3.87 -5.73 8.16
N PHE A 40 -2.96 -4.79 8.31
CA PHE A 40 -2.09 -4.30 7.25
C PHE A 40 -0.74 -4.99 7.30
N ALA A 41 -0.23 -5.35 6.12
CA ALA A 41 1.14 -5.71 5.87
C ALA A 41 1.75 -4.66 4.92
N LEU A 42 2.95 -4.17 5.23
CA LEU A 42 3.62 -3.11 4.49
C LEU A 42 5.06 -3.51 4.20
N MET A 43 5.47 -3.41 2.94
CA MET A 43 6.85 -3.70 2.50
C MET A 43 7.16 -2.96 1.20
N HIS A 44 8.26 -2.21 1.11
CA HIS A 44 8.60 -1.49 -0.13
C HIS A 44 8.80 -2.44 -1.33
N GLY A 45 9.39 -3.61 -1.11
CA GLY A 45 9.76 -4.54 -2.20
C GLY A 45 11.21 -4.35 -2.63
N TRP A 46 11.71 -5.26 -3.46
CA TRP A 46 13.09 -5.25 -3.94
C TRP A 46 13.26 -6.09 -5.22
N GLY A 47 14.35 -5.86 -5.93
CA GLY A 47 14.76 -6.69 -7.08
C GLY A 47 13.88 -6.53 -8.32
N SER A 48 13.75 -7.60 -9.11
CA SER A 48 12.98 -7.53 -10.37
C SER A 48 11.48 -7.30 -10.12
N PRO A 49 10.84 -6.37 -10.86
CA PRO A 49 9.41 -6.08 -10.73
C PRO A 49 8.51 -7.25 -11.15
N LYS A 50 9.05 -8.21 -11.92
CA LYS A 50 8.30 -9.39 -12.39
C LYS A 50 7.80 -10.21 -11.20
N ASN A 51 6.48 -10.39 -11.12
CA ASN A 51 5.78 -11.11 -10.05
C ASN A 51 6.13 -10.61 -8.65
N LEU A 52 6.43 -9.31 -8.48
CA LEU A 52 6.87 -8.77 -7.19
C LEU A 52 5.82 -8.98 -6.09
N HIS A 53 4.53 -8.76 -6.39
CA HIS A 53 3.45 -9.01 -5.43
C HIS A 53 3.51 -10.44 -4.86
N LYS A 54 3.70 -11.47 -5.70
CA LYS A 54 3.81 -12.88 -5.25
C LYS A 54 5.00 -13.12 -4.32
N LYS A 55 6.15 -12.47 -4.60
CA LYS A 55 7.35 -12.58 -3.76
C LYS A 55 7.11 -11.96 -2.38
N ILE A 56 6.42 -10.83 -2.35
CA ILE A 56 6.07 -10.12 -1.12
C ILE A 56 4.99 -10.90 -0.35
N GLU A 57 3.96 -11.40 -1.02
CA GLU A 57 2.94 -12.28 -0.40
C GLU A 57 3.59 -13.46 0.32
N LYS A 58 4.59 -14.11 -0.31
CA LYS A 58 5.33 -15.22 0.31
C LYS A 58 6.05 -14.80 1.60
N LYS A 59 6.57 -13.56 1.69
CA LYS A 59 7.17 -13.05 2.94
C LYS A 59 6.16 -12.91 4.07
N PHE A 60 4.89 -12.71 3.73
CA PHE A 60 3.80 -12.60 4.68
C PHE A 60 2.96 -13.89 4.80
N GLU A 61 3.44 -15.04 4.33
CA GLU A 61 2.68 -16.30 4.35
C GLU A 61 2.32 -16.76 5.78
N ASN A 62 3.21 -16.48 6.74
CA ASN A 62 3.03 -16.81 8.15
C ASN A 62 2.34 -15.68 8.96
N TYR A 63 1.93 -14.60 8.30
CA TYR A 63 1.27 -13.46 8.94
C TYR A 63 -0.20 -13.41 8.55
N LYS A 64 -1.06 -13.05 9.51
CA LYS A 64 -2.46 -12.75 9.22
C LYS A 64 -2.55 -11.29 8.75
N TRP A 65 -2.99 -11.07 7.53
CA TRP A 65 -3.19 -9.76 6.93
C TRP A 65 -4.41 -9.78 6.00
N ASP A 66 -5.08 -8.63 5.95
CA ASP A 66 -6.22 -8.36 5.07
C ASP A 66 -5.79 -7.44 3.92
N ILE A 67 -4.88 -6.50 4.19
CA ILE A 67 -4.40 -5.51 3.21
C ILE A 67 -2.87 -5.55 3.15
N LEU A 68 -2.30 -5.86 1.99
CA LEU A 68 -0.86 -5.82 1.73
C LEU A 68 -0.53 -4.61 0.86
N ILE A 69 0.33 -3.73 1.34
CA ILE A 69 0.78 -2.55 0.62
C ILE A 69 2.26 -2.71 0.26
N PHE A 70 2.58 -2.52 -1.02
CA PHE A 70 3.93 -2.57 -1.51
C PHE A 70 4.25 -1.48 -2.53
N GLY A 71 5.53 -1.39 -2.91
CA GLY A 71 6.05 -0.32 -3.75
C GLY A 71 7.05 -0.80 -4.78
N HIS A 72 8.14 -0.03 -4.95
CA HIS A 72 9.33 -0.34 -5.78
C HIS A 72 9.13 -0.28 -7.30
N THR A 73 7.98 -0.69 -7.83
CA THR A 73 7.73 -0.68 -9.29
C THR A 73 7.32 0.70 -9.83
N HIS A 74 6.86 1.61 -8.97
CA HIS A 74 6.21 2.89 -9.30
C HIS A 74 4.94 2.77 -10.15
N SER A 75 4.53 1.56 -10.52
CA SER A 75 3.30 1.30 -11.27
C SER A 75 2.19 0.91 -10.32
N ALA A 76 1.08 1.63 -10.38
CA ALA A 76 -0.07 1.32 -9.55
C ALA A 76 -0.60 -0.10 -9.81
N ALA A 77 -1.02 -0.77 -8.74
CA ALA A 77 -1.66 -2.07 -8.81
C ALA A 77 -2.69 -2.21 -7.70
N ALA A 78 -3.82 -2.83 -8.01
CA ALA A 78 -4.80 -3.29 -7.04
C ALA A 78 -5.20 -4.72 -7.42
N ILE A 79 -5.05 -5.65 -6.47
CA ILE A 79 -5.35 -7.06 -6.67
C ILE A 79 -6.21 -7.51 -5.50
N GLU A 80 -7.42 -7.98 -5.81
CA GLU A 80 -8.33 -8.59 -4.86
C GLU A 80 -8.27 -10.12 -5.01
N LYS A 81 -7.95 -10.82 -3.91
CA LYS A 81 -7.79 -12.27 -3.92
C LYS A 81 -8.08 -12.84 -2.54
N ASP A 82 -8.92 -13.87 -2.44
CA ASP A 82 -9.19 -14.61 -1.20
C ASP A 82 -9.56 -13.70 0.00
N ASN A 83 -10.42 -12.69 -0.24
CA ASN A 83 -10.78 -11.63 0.73
C ASN A 83 -9.61 -10.75 1.21
N LYS A 84 -8.49 -10.76 0.48
CA LYS A 84 -7.33 -9.92 0.71
C LYS A 84 -7.19 -8.88 -0.40
N LEU A 85 -6.65 -7.73 -0.03
CA LEU A 85 -6.40 -6.61 -0.92
C LEU A 85 -4.90 -6.34 -1.00
N ILE A 86 -4.32 -6.38 -2.19
CA ILE A 86 -2.89 -6.11 -2.42
C ILE A 86 -2.78 -4.85 -3.26
N LEU A 87 -2.04 -3.86 -2.76
CA LEU A 87 -1.97 -2.52 -3.32
C LEU A 87 -0.54 -2.09 -3.57
N ASN A 88 -0.34 -1.48 -4.73
CA ASN A 88 0.80 -0.63 -5.00
C ASN A 88 0.26 0.74 -5.40
N PRO A 89 0.53 1.82 -4.63
CA PRO A 89 -0.01 3.13 -4.95
C PRO A 89 0.63 3.76 -6.20
N GLY A 90 1.71 3.17 -6.71
CA GLY A 90 2.59 3.80 -7.68
C GLY A 90 3.44 4.89 -7.03
N SER A 91 3.81 5.91 -7.80
CA SER A 91 4.57 7.04 -7.28
C SER A 91 3.85 8.36 -7.57
N PRO A 92 3.65 9.22 -6.57
CA PRO A 92 3.03 10.53 -6.77
C PRO A 92 4.01 11.56 -7.37
N THR A 93 5.32 11.29 -7.32
CA THR A 93 6.36 12.25 -7.71
C THR A 93 7.27 11.76 -8.82
N GLU A 94 7.43 10.45 -9.01
CA GLU A 94 8.44 9.90 -9.92
C GLU A 94 7.89 8.88 -10.93
N LYS A 95 7.91 9.26 -12.22
CA LYS A 95 7.57 8.39 -13.35
C LYS A 95 8.78 7.60 -13.82
N ARG A 96 9.23 6.60 -13.05
CA ARG A 96 10.40 5.80 -13.47
C ARG A 96 10.10 4.98 -14.73
N PHE A 97 8.93 4.31 -14.73
CA PHE A 97 8.39 3.56 -15.87
C PHE A 97 6.85 3.65 -15.97
N ALA A 98 6.21 4.38 -15.07
CA ALA A 98 4.77 4.54 -15.03
C ALA A 98 4.31 5.65 -16.00
N LYS A 99 3.16 5.45 -16.66
CA LYS A 99 2.59 6.45 -17.56
C LYS A 99 2.11 7.72 -16.82
N LYS A 100 1.71 7.57 -15.57
CA LYS A 100 1.07 8.62 -14.75
C LYS A 100 1.58 8.55 -13.31
N ASN A 101 1.56 9.70 -12.64
CA ASN A 101 1.79 9.75 -11.21
C ASN A 101 0.49 9.34 -10.52
N THR A 102 0.59 8.55 -9.48
CA THR A 102 -0.60 8.03 -8.81
C THR A 102 -0.39 7.93 -7.32
N TYR A 103 -1.50 7.91 -6.60
CA TYR A 103 -1.58 7.39 -5.25
C TYR A 103 -2.89 6.64 -5.07
N ILE A 104 -2.97 5.83 -4.03
CA ILE A 104 -4.22 5.15 -3.66
C ILE A 104 -4.77 5.80 -2.39
N LYS A 105 -6.06 6.15 -2.45
CA LYS A 105 -6.87 6.53 -1.30
C LYS A 105 -7.62 5.30 -0.79
N LEU A 106 -7.28 4.86 0.41
CA LEU A 106 -7.98 3.78 1.10
C LEU A 106 -9.10 4.36 1.96
N ILE A 107 -10.28 3.75 1.89
CA ILE A 107 -11.47 4.14 2.64
C ILE A 107 -11.87 2.94 3.49
N LEU A 108 -11.73 3.09 4.80
CA LEU A 108 -12.08 2.05 5.78
C LEU A 108 -13.40 2.41 6.47
N ASP A 109 -14.35 1.49 6.41
CA ASP A 109 -15.58 1.47 7.20
C ASP A 109 -15.64 0.14 7.96
N LYS A 110 -16.35 0.09 9.10
CA LYS A 110 -16.34 -1.01 10.08
C LYS A 110 -16.34 -2.41 9.46
N ASN A 111 -17.07 -2.58 8.34
CA ASN A 111 -17.17 -3.86 7.63
C ASN A 111 -16.74 -3.81 6.16
N LYS A 112 -16.33 -2.65 5.62
CA LYS A 112 -16.02 -2.49 4.20
C LYS A 112 -14.65 -1.82 4.01
N VAL A 113 -13.88 -2.38 3.09
CA VAL A 113 -12.65 -1.78 2.60
C VAL A 113 -12.92 -1.35 1.17
N ASN A 114 -12.75 -0.07 0.88
CA ASN A 114 -12.82 0.46 -0.47
C ASN A 114 -11.51 1.20 -0.79
N TYR A 115 -11.18 1.34 -2.06
CA TYR A 115 -10.01 2.09 -2.50
C TYR A 115 -10.30 2.85 -3.79
N GLU A 116 -9.62 3.97 -3.95
CA GLU A 116 -9.68 4.79 -5.15
C GLU A 116 -8.25 5.04 -5.63
N LEU A 117 -7.96 4.69 -6.89
CA LEU A 117 -6.72 5.05 -7.54
C LEU A 117 -6.86 6.45 -8.11
N VAL A 118 -6.05 7.38 -7.61
CA VAL A 118 -6.05 8.78 -8.04
C VAL A 118 -4.81 9.04 -8.88
N GLU A 119 -5.02 9.60 -10.07
CA GLU A 119 -3.96 10.07 -10.95
C GLU A 119 -3.67 11.54 -10.68
N ILE A 120 -2.39 11.92 -10.78
CA ILE A 120 -1.88 13.29 -10.66
C ILE A 120 -1.32 13.75 -12.01
#